data_AF-A0A3N5U069-F1
#
_entry.id   AF-A0A3N5U069-F1
#
_cell.length_a   1.000
_cell.length_b   1.000
_cell.length_c   1.000
_cell.angle_alpha   90.00
_cell.angle_beta   90.00
_cell.angle_gamma   90.00
#
_symmetry.space_group_name_H-M   'P 1'
#
loop_
_entity.id
_entity.type
_entity.pdbx_description
1 polymer ?
#
loop_
_entity_poly.entity_id
_entity_poly.type
_entity_poly.pdbx_seq_one_letter_code
_entity_poly.pdbx_strand_id
1 'polypeptide(L)'
;MIRTFPIRRAVLLITILTLIIFNASHSLAGQYKVARVIDGDTFVVNHGSIKITVRLVGIDAPENSNNKRRDGQPFSRQSTQHLAGLVLNKTVDVKSYGADRNGRTLGEVFLLDGKNVNVVLRERC
;
A
#
# COMPACT_ATOMS: atom_id res chain seq x y z
N MET A 1 52.73 24.41 -22.53
CA MET A 1 51.46 25.14 -22.37
C MET A 1 50.57 24.36 -21.38
N ILE A 2 50.62 24.71 -20.09
CA ILE A 2 49.91 23.96 -19.04
C ILE A 2 48.49 24.50 -18.96
N ARG A 3 47.50 23.72 -19.42
CA ARG A 3 46.08 24.04 -19.26
C ARG A 3 45.73 23.92 -17.78
N THR A 4 45.57 25.04 -17.09
CA THR A 4 45.06 25.10 -15.72
C THR A 4 43.60 24.65 -15.75
N PHE A 5 43.34 23.43 -15.29
CA PHE A 5 41.97 22.93 -15.11
C PHE A 5 41.25 23.83 -14.08
N PRO A 6 40.03 24.31 -14.36
CA PRO A 6 39.35 25.25 -13.48
C PRO A 6 38.77 24.51 -12.26
N ILE A 7 39.59 24.33 -11.22
CA ILE A 7 39.24 23.65 -9.95
C ILE A 7 37.94 24.22 -9.34
N ARG A 8 37.69 25.53 -9.50
CA ARG A 8 36.46 26.19 -9.04
C ARG A 8 35.19 25.69 -9.75
N ARG A 9 35.29 25.34 -11.04
CA ARG A 9 34.16 24.76 -11.80
C ARG A 9 33.93 23.31 -11.40
N ALA A 10 34.99 22.57 -11.10
CA ALA A 10 34.88 21.20 -10.60
C ALA A 10 34.21 21.15 -9.22
N VAL A 11 34.60 22.03 -8.29
CA VAL A 11 33.96 22.12 -6.95
C VAL A 11 32.48 22.49 -7.06
N LEU A 12 32.13 23.47 -7.90
CA LEU A 12 30.73 23.86 -8.14
C LEU A 12 29.90 22.70 -8.70
N LEU A 13 30.43 21.95 -9.66
CA LEU A 13 29.76 20.79 -10.25
C LEU A 13 29.56 19.66 -9.23
N ILE A 14 30.54 19.41 -8.35
CA ILE A 14 30.44 18.42 -7.28
C ILE A 14 29.38 18.82 -6.24
N THR A 15 29.29 20.11 -5.88
CA THR A 15 28.26 20.60 -4.95
C THR A 15 26.85 20.52 -5.54
N ILE A 16 26.69 20.77 -6.84
CA ILE A 16 25.39 20.63 -7.52
C ILE A 16 24.99 19.15 -7.61
N LEU A 17 25.94 18.27 -7.93
CA LEU A 17 25.70 16.84 -8.04
C LEU A 17 25.28 16.22 -6.70
N THR A 18 25.92 16.62 -5.59
CA THR A 18 25.58 16.16 -4.24
C THR A 18 24.20 16.64 -3.77
N LEU A 19 23.79 17.86 -4.13
CA LEU A 19 22.46 18.37 -3.83
C LEU A 19 21.34 17.61 -4.58
N ILE A 20 21.61 17.18 -5.82
CA ILE A 20 20.66 16.37 -6.62
C ILE A 20 20.48 14.98 -6.01
N ILE A 21 21.56 14.35 -5.54
CA ILE A 21 21.51 13.00 -4.94
C ILE A 21 20.75 13.01 -3.60
N PHE A 22 20.84 14.09 -2.82
CA PHE A 22 20.16 14.19 -1.51
C PHE A 22 18.63 14.25 -1.61
N ASN A 23 18.09 14.73 -2.74
CA ASN A 23 16.65 14.85 -2.93
C ASN A 23 15.99 13.56 -3.47
N ALA A 24 16.77 12.54 -3.84
CA ALA A 24 16.26 11.30 -4.45
C ALA A 24 15.75 10.26 -3.44
N SER A 25 15.85 10.51 -2.13
CA SER A 25 15.50 9.55 -1.08
C SER A 25 14.10 9.76 -0.49
N HIS A 26 13.08 9.91 -1.33
CA HIS A 26 11.69 9.76 -0.89
C HIS A 26 11.15 8.46 -1.50
N SER A 27 11.44 7.34 -0.83
CA SER A 27 10.73 6.08 -1.09
C SER A 27 9.23 6.34 -0.87
N LEU A 28 8.42 6.13 -1.91
CA LEU A 28 6.98 6.36 -1.89
C LEU A 28 6.26 5.23 -1.11
N ALA A 29 6.67 4.98 0.14
CA ALA A 29 5.88 4.23 1.10
C ALA A 29 4.77 5.16 1.60
N GLY A 30 3.70 5.27 0.81
CA GLY A 30 2.55 6.10 1.17
C GLY A 30 1.85 5.50 2.38
N GLN A 31 1.69 6.29 3.43
CA GLN A 31 0.79 5.95 4.53
C GLN A 31 -0.64 6.24 4.09
N TYR A 32 -1.51 5.25 4.19
CA TYR A 32 -2.89 5.32 3.72
C TYR A 32 -3.89 5.12 4.85
N LYS A 33 -4.93 5.95 4.95
CA LYS A 33 -6.00 5.75 5.94
C LYS A 33 -7.07 4.82 5.39
N VAL A 34 -7.37 3.74 6.09
CA VAL A 34 -8.43 2.80 5.71
C VAL A 34 -9.80 3.43 5.93
N ALA A 35 -10.57 3.56 4.84
CA ALA A 35 -11.88 4.19 4.83
C ALA A 35 -13.02 3.18 4.97
N ARG A 36 -12.87 1.98 4.40
CA ARG A 36 -13.92 0.95 4.35
C ARG A 36 -13.32 -0.42 4.10
N VAL A 37 -13.90 -1.47 4.66
CA VAL A 37 -13.61 -2.87 4.31
C VAL A 37 -14.77 -3.41 3.46
N ILE A 38 -14.46 -4.10 2.35
CA ILE A 38 -15.46 -4.59 1.38
C ILE A 38 -15.82 -6.04 1.71
N ASP A 39 -14.81 -6.89 1.84
CA ASP A 39 -14.89 -8.33 2.14
C ASP A 39 -13.65 -8.73 2.97
N GLY A 40 -13.35 -10.01 3.11
CA GLY A 40 -12.26 -10.49 3.97
C GLY A 40 -10.84 -10.33 3.40
N ASP A 41 -10.69 -9.89 2.15
CA ASP A 41 -9.38 -9.68 1.51
C ASP A 41 -9.25 -8.31 0.82
N THR A 42 -10.34 -7.54 0.69
CA THR A 42 -10.39 -6.28 -0.05
C THR A 42 -10.90 -5.14 0.82
N PHE A 43 -10.19 -4.01 0.79
CA PHE A 43 -10.55 -2.78 1.50
C PHE A 43 -10.21 -1.53 0.69
N VAL A 44 -10.74 -0.38 1.11
CA VAL A 44 -10.54 0.92 0.48
C VAL A 44 -9.73 1.80 1.40
N VAL A 45 -8.70 2.43 0.84
CA VAL A 45 -7.90 3.44 1.50
C VAL A 45 -8.03 4.79 0.85
N ASN A 46 -7.81 5.84 1.64
CA ASN A 46 -7.74 7.22 1.18
C ASN A 46 -6.29 7.72 1.21
N HIS A 47 -5.89 8.40 0.13
CA HIS A 47 -4.68 9.20 0.03
C HIS A 47 -5.05 10.61 -0.44
N GLY A 48 -5.24 11.53 0.50
CA GLY A 48 -5.84 12.84 0.20
C GLY A 48 -7.24 12.69 -0.40
N SER A 49 -7.45 13.16 -1.63
CA SER A 49 -8.71 13.06 -2.37
C SER A 49 -8.88 11.75 -3.13
N ILE A 50 -7.83 10.92 -3.24
CA ILE A 50 -7.83 9.70 -4.04
C ILE A 50 -8.25 8.52 -3.17
N LYS A 51 -9.20 7.72 -3.69
CA LYS A 51 -9.59 6.43 -3.11
C LYS A 51 -8.94 5.30 -3.89
N ILE A 52 -8.28 4.40 -3.18
CA ILE A 52 -7.63 3.23 -3.77
C ILE A 52 -8.25 1.98 -3.15
N THR A 53 -8.70 1.05 -3.99
CA THR A 53 -9.15 -0.26 -3.53
C THR A 53 -7.96 -1.21 -3.53
N VAL A 54 -7.66 -1.78 -2.37
CA VAL A 54 -6.54 -2.70 -2.16
C VAL A 54 -7.09 -4.11 -1.93
N ARG A 55 -6.57 -5.08 -2.68
CA ARG A 55 -6.78 -6.52 -2.47
C ARG A 55 -5.49 -7.13 -1.91
N LEU A 56 -5.61 -7.86 -0.81
CA LEU A 56 -4.48 -8.49 -0.15
C LEU A 56 -3.92 -9.63 -1.01
N VAL A 57 -2.60 -9.59 -1.25
CA VAL A 57 -1.92 -10.67 -1.97
C VAL A 57 -1.87 -11.94 -1.12
N GLY A 58 -2.19 -13.07 -1.75
CA GLY A 58 -2.09 -14.39 -1.14
C GLY A 58 -3.17 -14.69 -0.09
N ILE A 59 -4.19 -13.83 0.02
CA ILE A 59 -5.37 -14.05 0.85
C ILE A 59 -6.54 -14.29 -0.08
N ASP A 60 -7.27 -15.37 0.16
CA ASP A 60 -8.53 -15.66 -0.50
C ASP A 60 -9.60 -15.77 0.58
N ALA A 61 -10.57 -14.86 0.55
CA ALA A 61 -11.60 -14.77 1.58
C ALA A 61 -12.99 -14.92 0.96
N PRO A 62 -13.99 -15.41 1.73
CA PRO A 62 -15.32 -15.57 1.21
C PRO A 62 -15.93 -14.22 0.80
N GLU A 63 -16.45 -14.15 -0.42
CA GLU A 63 -17.01 -12.92 -0.97
C GLU A 63 -18.39 -12.61 -0.33
N ASN A 64 -18.61 -11.31 -0.08
CA ASN A 64 -19.92 -10.80 0.32
C ASN A 64 -20.92 -10.86 -0.86
N SER A 65 -22.21 -10.84 -0.52
CA SER A 65 -23.29 -10.76 -1.50
C SER A 65 -23.16 -9.48 -2.34
N ASN A 66 -22.83 -9.64 -3.62
CA ASN A 66 -22.62 -8.52 -4.54
C ASN A 66 -23.92 -8.00 -5.20
N ASN A 67 -25.05 -8.72 -5.11
CA ASN A 67 -26.36 -8.24 -5.55
C ASN A 67 -27.51 -9.03 -4.90
N LYS A 68 -28.75 -8.54 -5.03
CA LYS A 68 -29.97 -9.21 -4.50
C LYS A 68 -30.26 -10.61 -5.08
N ARG A 69 -29.52 -11.04 -6.12
CA ARG A 69 -29.73 -12.30 -6.84
C ARG A 69 -28.67 -13.36 -6.54
N ARG A 70 -27.64 -13.01 -5.75
CA ARG A 70 -26.55 -13.92 -5.38
C ARG A 70 -26.34 -13.84 -3.89
N ASP A 71 -26.50 -14.97 -3.23
CA ASP A 71 -26.17 -15.09 -1.82
C ASP A 71 -24.66 -14.94 -1.63
N GLY A 72 -24.27 -14.32 -0.52
CA GLY A 72 -22.87 -14.26 -0.11
C GLY A 72 -22.37 -15.65 0.28
N GLN A 73 -21.07 -15.86 0.20
CA GLN A 73 -20.50 -17.13 0.62
C GLN A 73 -20.65 -17.30 2.15
N PRO A 74 -20.76 -18.55 2.66
CA PRO A 74 -20.71 -18.81 4.08
C PRO A 74 -19.50 -18.15 4.73
N PHE A 75 -19.66 -17.62 5.95
CA PHE A 75 -18.62 -16.95 6.73
C PHE A 75 -18.05 -15.63 6.16
N SER A 76 -18.52 -15.14 5.01
CA SER A 76 -18.14 -13.84 4.42
C SER A 76 -18.23 -12.66 5.40
N ARG A 77 -19.31 -12.59 6.18
CA ARG A 77 -19.49 -11.56 7.21
C ARG A 77 -18.43 -11.63 8.32
N GLN A 78 -18.09 -12.84 8.78
CA GLN A 78 -17.08 -13.03 9.83
C GLN A 78 -15.68 -12.66 9.33
N SER A 79 -15.35 -13.07 8.11
CA SER A 79 -14.07 -12.73 7.48
C SER A 79 -13.93 -11.20 7.28
N THR A 80 -15.00 -10.55 6.80
CA THR A 80 -15.06 -9.08 6.68
C THR A 80 -14.86 -8.38 8.03
N GLN A 81 -15.53 -8.87 9.08
CA GLN A 81 -15.40 -8.33 10.44
C GLN A 81 -14.00 -8.52 11.01
N HIS A 82 -13.35 -9.65 10.70
CA HIS A 82 -11.99 -9.93 11.14
C HIS A 82 -11.00 -8.92 10.52
N LEU A 83 -11.04 -8.73 9.20
CA LEU A 83 -10.23 -7.72 8.53
C LEU A 83 -10.55 -6.31 9.05
N ALA A 84 -11.83 -5.97 9.21
CA ALA A 84 -12.23 -4.67 9.75
C ALA A 84 -11.67 -4.38 11.14
N GLY A 85 -11.67 -5.36 12.05
CA GLY A 85 -11.05 -5.20 13.38
C GLY A 85 -9.54 -4.94 13.32
N LEU A 86 -8.86 -5.46 12.30
CA LEU A 86 -7.44 -5.26 12.10
C LEU A 86 -7.11 -3.89 11.51
N VAL A 87 -7.84 -3.43 10.49
CA VAL A 87 -7.40 -2.30 9.66
C VAL A 87 -8.33 -1.09 9.63
N LEU A 88 -9.62 -1.23 9.97
CA LEU A 88 -10.58 -0.14 9.80
C LEU A 88 -10.20 1.10 10.62
N ASN A 89 -10.29 2.28 10.01
CA ASN A 89 -9.91 3.58 10.58
C ASN A 89 -8.43 3.72 10.97
N LYS A 90 -7.58 2.75 10.66
CA LYS A 90 -6.14 2.82 10.91
C LYS A 90 -5.40 3.35 9.68
N THR A 91 -4.20 3.85 9.93
CA THR A 91 -3.22 4.15 8.89
C THR A 91 -2.40 2.90 8.61
N VAL A 92 -2.21 2.58 7.33
CA VAL A 92 -1.49 1.39 6.88
C VAL A 92 -0.49 1.77 5.79
N ASP A 93 0.61 1.04 5.74
CA ASP A 93 1.53 1.06 4.60
C ASP A 93 1.16 -0.07 3.64
N VAL A 94 1.10 0.26 2.35
CA VAL A 94 0.75 -0.69 1.30
C VAL A 94 1.94 -0.90 0.39
N LYS A 95 2.51 -2.11 0.42
CA LYS A 95 3.50 -2.55 -0.55
C LYS A 95 2.76 -3.08 -1.79
N SER A 96 2.65 -2.24 -2.81
CA SER A 96 1.94 -2.55 -4.05
C SER A 96 2.75 -3.44 -5.00
N TYR A 97 2.06 -4.37 -5.65
CA TYR A 97 2.57 -5.28 -6.69
C TYR A 97 1.90 -5.04 -8.06
N GLY A 98 1.21 -3.91 -8.21
CA GLY A 98 0.48 -3.55 -9.42
C GLY A 98 -1.04 -3.63 -9.24
N ALA A 99 -1.76 -3.57 -10.36
CA ALA A 99 -3.22 -3.66 -10.38
C ALA A 99 -3.68 -5.01 -10.93
N ASP A 100 -4.77 -5.55 -10.40
CA ASP A 100 -5.43 -6.71 -10.96
C ASP A 100 -6.28 -6.34 -12.19
N ARG A 101 -6.87 -7.35 -12.84
CA ARG A 101 -7.75 -7.17 -14.00
C ARG A 101 -8.95 -6.27 -13.73
N ASN A 102 -9.37 -6.15 -12.48
CA ASN A 102 -10.52 -5.35 -12.05
C ASN A 102 -10.09 -3.94 -11.61
N GLY A 103 -8.81 -3.59 -11.74
CA GLY A 103 -8.25 -2.29 -11.36
C GLY A 103 -8.00 -2.12 -9.86
N ARG A 104 -8.06 -3.18 -9.05
CA ARG A 104 -7.71 -3.15 -7.63
C ARG A 104 -6.20 -3.23 -7.48
N THR A 105 -5.63 -2.46 -6.56
CA THR A 105 -4.21 -2.57 -6.21
C THR A 105 -3.97 -3.87 -5.46
N LEU A 106 -3.09 -4.74 -5.96
CA LEU A 106 -2.63 -5.92 -5.27
C LEU A 106 -1.50 -5.52 -4.31
N GLY A 107 -1.64 -5.81 -3.02
CA GLY A 107 -0.60 -5.42 -2.06
C GLY A 107 -0.46 -6.28 -0.81
N GLU A 108 0.71 -6.18 -0.19
CA GLU A 108 0.94 -6.53 1.21
C GLU A 108 0.74 -5.29 2.09
N VAL A 109 0.13 -5.48 3.26
CA VAL A 109 -0.32 -4.38 4.10
C VAL A 109 0.30 -4.47 5.48
N PHE A 110 0.85 -3.36 5.94
CA PHE A 110 1.52 -3.25 7.22
C PHE A 110 0.84 -2.17 8.06
N LEU A 111 0.61 -2.47 9.33
CA LEU A 111 0.22 -1.48 10.32
C LEU A 111 1.44 -0.62 10.71
N LEU A 112 1.20 0.56 11.29
CA LEU A 112 2.28 1.45 11.77
C LEU A 112 3.17 0.81 12.86
N ASP A 113 2.68 -0.23 13.56
CA ASP A 113 3.46 -1.02 14.51
C ASP A 113 4.37 -2.07 13.83
N GLY A 114 4.42 -2.08 12.49
CA GLY A 114 5.19 -3.03 11.67
C GLY A 114 4.48 -4.38 11.46
N LYS A 115 3.27 -4.58 12.00
CA LYS A 115 2.55 -5.85 11.87
C LYS A 115 2.03 -6.05 10.45
N ASN A 116 2.38 -7.17 9.84
CA ASN A 116 1.89 -7.58 8.52
C ASN A 116 0.48 -8.17 8.62
N VAL A 117 -0.51 -7.49 8.03
CA VAL A 117 -1.92 -7.90 8.05
C VAL A 117 -2.14 -9.21 7.30
N ASN A 118 -1.46 -9.41 6.15
CA ASN A 118 -1.57 -10.65 5.36
C ASN A 118 -1.11 -11.87 6.17
N VAL A 119 -0.10 -11.74 7.02
CA VAL A 119 0.35 -12.84 7.91
C VAL A 119 -0.70 -13.11 8.99
N VAL A 120 -1.17 -12.07 9.68
CA VAL A 120 -2.14 -12.20 10.78
C VAL A 120 -3.44 -12.87 10.31
N LEU A 121 -3.90 -12.55 9.11
CA LEU A 121 -5.10 -13.16 8.54
C LEU A 121 -4.89 -14.65 8.21
N ARG A 122 -3.72 -15.05 7.70
CA ARG A 122 -3.43 -16.45 7.37
C ARG A 122 -3.36 -17.35 8.60
N GLU A 123 -2.86 -16.83 9.71
CA GLU A 123 -2.69 -17.59 10.96
C GLU A 123 -4.00 -17.75 11.75
N ARG A 124 -5.07 -17.04 11.36
CA ARG A 124 -6.34 -16.98 12.10
C ARG A 124 -7.57 -17.40 11.28
N CYS A 125 -7.36 -18.00 10.10
CA CYS A 125 -8.38 -18.70 9.32
C CYS A 125 -8.32 -20.20 9.60
#